data_AF-A0A915EK74-F1
#
_entry.id   AF-A0A915EK74-F1
#
_cell.length_a   1.000
_cell.length_b   1.000
_cell.length_c   1.000
_cell.angle_alpha   90.00
_cell.angle_beta   90.00
_cell.angle_gamma   90.00
#
_symmetry.space_group_name_H-M   'P 1'
#
loop_
_entity.id
_entity.type
_entity.pdbx_description
1 polymer ?
#
loop_
_entity_poly.entity_id
_entity_poly.type
_entity_poly.pdbx_seq_one_letter_code
_entity_poly.pdbx_strand_id
1 'polypeptide(L)'
;MANTVVVKCEMRIPTDINENRDQVMESQIPKESFLAVAGLMALRVLSLITFAFACCCVTGMREQAVAVKGILLCGASPASGVHVKLWDEDKGPDPDDVLDDGHTDSSGSFHLKGATRELTGIDPILKIYHDCDDGIMPGQRKVKLHIPSSYVSAGGSAKRVFDVGTLNLETVFPNEERDLV
;
A
#
# COMPACT_ATOMS: atom_id res chain seq x y z
N MET A 1 101.07 -61.60 12.20
CA MET A 1 101.32 -61.28 10.79
C MET A 1 99.99 -61.33 10.05
N ALA A 2 99.47 -60.19 9.65
CA ALA A 2 98.60 -59.96 8.48
C ALA A 2 98.21 -58.48 8.47
N ASN A 3 98.29 -57.88 7.29
CA ASN A 3 98.46 -56.47 7.04
C ASN A 3 97.15 -55.66 7.06
N THR A 4 97.34 -54.40 7.44
CA THR A 4 96.59 -53.17 7.14
C THR A 4 95.86 -53.17 5.79
N VAL A 5 94.62 -52.67 5.77
CA VAL A 5 94.16 -51.68 4.78
C VAL A 5 93.24 -50.67 5.47
N VAL A 6 93.74 -49.46 5.68
CA VAL A 6 92.96 -48.28 6.06
C VAL A 6 92.42 -47.67 4.77
N VAL A 7 91.10 -47.67 4.59
CA VAL A 7 90.47 -46.93 3.50
C VAL A 7 90.04 -45.57 4.05
N LYS A 8 90.80 -44.54 3.71
CA LYS A 8 90.47 -43.13 3.94
C LYS A 8 89.62 -42.68 2.75
N CYS A 9 88.36 -42.34 3.00
CA CYS A 9 87.52 -41.68 2.01
C CYS A 9 87.25 -40.26 2.49
N GLU A 10 87.66 -39.30 1.66
CA GLU A 10 87.57 -37.87 1.92
C GLU A 10 86.15 -37.34 1.77
N MET A 11 85.92 -36.28 2.53
CA MET A 11 84.72 -35.46 2.65
C MET A 11 84.42 -34.72 1.34
N ARG A 12 83.15 -34.70 0.91
CA ARG A 12 82.64 -33.66 0.01
C ARG A 12 81.28 -33.18 0.50
N ILE A 13 81.31 -31.99 1.12
CA ILE A 13 80.14 -31.18 1.47
C ILE A 13 79.69 -30.48 0.18
N PRO A 14 78.44 -30.63 -0.29
CA PRO A 14 77.86 -29.65 -1.19
C PRO A 14 77.31 -28.50 -0.36
N THR A 15 77.97 -27.34 -0.49
CA THR A 15 77.42 -26.03 -0.19
C THR A 15 76.35 -25.70 -1.22
N ASP A 16 75.09 -25.64 -0.81
CA ASP A 16 74.12 -24.80 -1.53
C ASP A 16 73.10 -24.22 -0.53
N ILE A 17 73.50 -23.07 0.01
CA ILE A 17 72.59 -22.05 0.52
C ILE A 17 71.92 -21.44 -0.71
N ASN A 18 70.75 -21.94 -1.10
CA ASN A 18 69.87 -21.19 -2.00
C ASN A 18 68.61 -20.74 -1.25
N GLU A 19 68.67 -19.47 -0.91
CA GLU A 19 67.60 -18.56 -0.59
C GLU A 19 66.36 -18.82 -1.45
N ASN A 20 65.27 -19.28 -0.82
CA ASN A 20 63.96 -19.18 -1.43
C ASN A 20 62.97 -18.70 -0.35
N ARG A 21 63.17 -17.44 0.06
CA ARG A 21 62.00 -16.59 0.31
C ARG A 21 61.35 -16.35 -1.04
N ASP A 22 60.02 -16.30 -1.03
CA ASP A 22 59.18 -15.89 -2.14
C ASP A 22 58.79 -16.99 -3.12
N GLN A 23 57.94 -17.90 -2.66
CA GLN A 23 56.70 -18.15 -3.39
C GLN A 23 55.63 -18.67 -2.43
N VAL A 24 54.98 -17.72 -1.76
CA VAL A 24 53.58 -17.89 -1.39
C VAL A 24 52.87 -18.31 -2.67
N MET A 25 52.35 -19.53 -2.69
CA MET A 25 51.53 -20.03 -3.79
C MET A 25 50.25 -19.19 -3.77
N GLU A 26 50.25 -18.09 -4.51
CA GLU A 26 49.08 -17.28 -4.79
C GLU A 26 48.08 -18.23 -5.47
N SER A 27 47.07 -18.68 -4.72
CA SER A 27 46.04 -19.55 -5.24
C SER A 27 45.33 -18.84 -6.39
N GLN A 28 45.65 -19.21 -7.63
CA GLN A 28 44.95 -18.71 -8.81
C GLN A 28 43.55 -19.33 -8.88
N ILE A 29 42.64 -18.81 -8.08
CA ILE A 29 41.21 -19.03 -8.30
C ILE A 29 40.82 -18.15 -9.51
N PRO A 30 40.26 -18.72 -10.60
CA PRO A 30 40.02 -17.96 -11.82
C PRO A 30 38.99 -16.84 -11.58
N LYS A 31 39.37 -15.59 -11.82
CA LYS A 31 38.52 -14.39 -11.60
C LYS A 31 37.17 -14.50 -12.32
N GLU A 32 37.13 -15.16 -13.47
CA GLU A 32 35.91 -15.47 -14.24
C GLU A 32 34.90 -16.30 -13.43
N SER A 33 35.37 -17.25 -12.61
CA SER A 33 34.50 -18.08 -11.77
C SER A 33 33.89 -17.30 -10.61
N PHE A 34 34.62 -16.32 -10.05
CA PHE A 34 34.08 -15.44 -9.02
C PHE A 34 33.00 -14.49 -9.56
N LEU A 35 33.20 -13.93 -10.76
CA LEU A 35 32.21 -13.08 -11.42
C LEU A 35 30.91 -13.84 -11.71
N ALA A 36 31.01 -15.09 -12.18
CA ALA A 36 29.85 -15.94 -12.42
C ALA A 36 29.08 -16.30 -11.13
N VAL A 37 29.80 -16.65 -10.05
CA VAL A 37 29.18 -16.98 -8.75
C VAL A 37 28.58 -15.74 -8.09
N ALA A 38 29.25 -14.58 -8.14
CA ALA A 38 28.72 -13.32 -7.65
C ALA A 38 27.49 -12.85 -8.44
N GLY A 39 27.48 -13.03 -9.77
CA GLY A 39 26.32 -12.76 -10.62
C GLY A 39 25.12 -13.65 -10.29
N LEU A 40 25.33 -14.95 -10.07
CA LEU A 40 24.26 -15.88 -9.68
C LEU A 40 23.71 -15.58 -8.28
N MET A 41 24.59 -15.23 -7.32
CA MET A 41 24.22 -14.76 -5.98
C MET A 41 23.41 -13.46 -6.06
N ALA A 42 23.84 -12.48 -6.85
CA ALA A 42 23.13 -11.21 -7.03
C ALA A 42 21.75 -11.42 -7.68
N LEU A 43 21.61 -12.32 -8.65
CA LEU A 43 20.33 -12.64 -9.28
C LEU A 43 19.36 -13.35 -8.31
N ARG A 44 19.88 -14.24 -7.45
CA ARG A 44 19.11 -14.88 -6.37
C ARG A 44 18.66 -13.86 -5.32
N VAL A 45 19.55 -12.97 -4.90
CA VAL A 45 19.24 -11.90 -3.94
C VAL A 45 18.20 -10.94 -4.54
N LEU A 46 18.34 -10.53 -5.79
CA LEU A 46 17.36 -9.69 -6.48
C LEU A 46 16.01 -10.39 -6.60
N SER A 47 15.98 -11.69 -6.94
CA SER A 47 14.75 -12.49 -6.99
C SER A 47 14.09 -12.65 -5.61
N LEU A 48 14.87 -12.73 -4.53
CA LEU A 48 14.34 -12.79 -3.16
C LEU A 48 13.76 -11.43 -2.73
N ILE A 49 14.42 -10.32 -3.10
CA ILE A 49 13.94 -8.97 -2.82
C ILE A 49 12.65 -8.70 -3.58
N THR A 50 12.56 -9.05 -4.87
CA THR A 50 11.33 -8.87 -5.65
C THR A 50 10.19 -9.74 -5.13
N PHE A 51 10.46 -10.99 -4.74
CA PHE A 51 9.46 -11.86 -4.12
C PHE A 51 8.99 -11.34 -2.75
N ALA A 52 9.92 -10.87 -1.91
CA ALA A 52 9.59 -10.28 -0.61
C ALA A 52 8.77 -8.99 -0.76
N PHE A 53 9.14 -8.12 -1.70
CA PHE A 53 8.40 -6.88 -1.99
C PHE A 53 7.00 -7.18 -2.54
N ALA A 54 6.88 -8.09 -3.51
CA ALA A 54 5.58 -8.52 -4.04
C ALA A 54 4.68 -9.15 -2.96
N CYS A 55 5.24 -9.98 -2.07
CA CYS A 55 4.51 -10.58 -0.96
C CYS A 55 4.03 -9.52 0.06
N CYS A 56 4.86 -8.51 0.33
CA CYS A 56 4.50 -7.38 1.20
C CYS A 56 3.30 -6.60 0.64
N CYS A 57 3.31 -6.29 -0.66
CA CYS A 57 2.21 -5.57 -1.29
C CYS A 57 0.88 -6.34 -1.23
N VAL A 58 0.90 -7.65 -1.43
CA VAL A 58 -0.31 -8.49 -1.40
C VAL A 58 -0.88 -8.65 0.02
N THR A 59 -0.02 -8.63 1.04
CA THR A 59 -0.45 -8.79 2.44
C THR A 59 -0.73 -7.47 3.16
N GLY A 60 -0.29 -6.34 2.59
CA GLY A 60 -0.48 -5.00 3.16
C GLY A 60 -1.87 -4.42 2.96
N MET A 61 -2.59 -4.80 1.89
CA MET A 61 -3.93 -4.28 1.61
C MET A 61 -4.96 -4.84 2.59
N ARG A 62 -5.59 -3.96 3.35
CA ARG A 62 -6.61 -4.29 4.35
C ARG A 62 -7.97 -3.99 3.77
N GLU A 63 -8.87 -4.96 3.86
CA GLU A 63 -10.26 -4.73 3.53
C GLU A 63 -10.94 -3.94 4.65
N GLN A 64 -11.63 -2.87 4.28
CA GLN A 64 -12.28 -1.94 5.19
C GLN A 64 -13.68 -1.61 4.68
N ALA A 65 -14.60 -1.33 5.58
CA ALA A 65 -16.00 -1.08 5.25
C ALA A 65 -16.61 0.00 6.13
N VAL A 66 -17.56 0.73 5.53
CA VAL A 66 -18.29 1.84 6.15
C VAL A 66 -19.75 1.79 5.71
N ALA A 67 -20.65 2.27 6.59
CA ALA A 67 -22.06 2.41 6.28
C ALA A 67 -22.59 3.71 6.89
N VAL A 68 -23.49 4.37 6.17
CA VAL A 68 -24.10 5.64 6.57
C VAL A 68 -25.60 5.64 6.25
N LYS A 69 -26.39 6.25 7.11
CA LYS A 69 -27.83 6.45 6.89
C LYS A 69 -28.28 7.82 7.41
N GLY A 70 -29.44 8.27 6.94
CA GLY A 70 -30.07 9.49 7.43
C GLY A 70 -31.38 9.79 6.71
N ILE A 71 -31.93 10.96 7.02
CA ILE A 71 -33.14 11.51 6.40
C ILE A 71 -32.85 12.92 5.90
N LEU A 72 -33.19 13.22 4.65
CA LEU A 72 -33.05 14.54 4.06
C LEU A 72 -34.42 15.21 3.93
N LEU A 73 -34.49 16.47 4.32
CA LEU A 73 -35.66 17.34 4.18
C LEU A 73 -35.34 18.51 3.25
N CYS A 74 -36.37 19.05 2.61
CA CYS A 74 -36.35 20.34 1.95
C CYS A 74 -37.52 21.14 2.53
N GLY A 75 -37.22 21.97 3.53
CA GLY A 75 -38.23 22.62 4.36
C GLY A 75 -38.98 21.64 5.22
N ALA A 76 -40.30 21.75 5.21
CA ALA A 76 -41.17 20.87 5.97
C ALA A 76 -41.40 19.51 5.29
N SER A 77 -40.93 19.33 4.05
CA SER A 77 -41.19 18.15 3.24
C SER A 77 -39.98 17.22 3.18
N PRO A 78 -40.17 15.88 3.11
CA PRO A 78 -39.10 14.97 2.78
C PRO A 78 -38.48 15.27 1.41
N ALA A 79 -37.15 15.31 1.34
CA ALA A 79 -36.43 15.48 0.09
C ALA A 79 -36.25 14.11 -0.58
N SER A 80 -37.24 13.70 -1.37
CA SER A 80 -37.24 12.44 -2.13
C SER A 80 -36.42 12.55 -3.40
N GLY A 81 -35.77 11.45 -3.80
CA GLY A 81 -35.01 11.39 -5.06
C GLY A 81 -33.72 12.21 -5.06
N VAL A 82 -33.21 12.60 -3.89
CA VAL A 82 -31.93 13.29 -3.74
C VAL A 82 -30.82 12.27 -3.92
N HIS A 83 -29.87 12.58 -4.81
CA HIS A 83 -28.75 11.69 -5.11
C HIS A 83 -27.71 11.80 -3.98
N VAL A 84 -27.33 10.65 -3.44
CA VAL A 84 -26.34 10.52 -2.37
C VAL A 84 -25.26 9.55 -2.81
N LYS A 85 -24.00 9.87 -2.48
CA LYS A 85 -22.85 9.01 -2.77
C LYS A 85 -21.96 8.88 -1.56
N LEU A 86 -21.46 7.67 -1.34
CA LEU A 86 -20.43 7.36 -0.37
C LEU A 86 -19.11 7.22 -1.11
N TRP A 87 -18.13 8.04 -0.74
CA TRP A 87 -16.81 8.09 -1.35
C TRP A 87 -15.72 7.75 -0.35
N ASP A 88 -14.63 7.21 -0.85
CA ASP A 88 -13.31 7.38 -0.28
C ASP A 88 -12.66 8.59 -0.93
N GLU A 89 -12.24 9.58 -0.14
CA GLU A 89 -11.36 10.65 -0.62
C GLU A 89 -10.03 10.57 0.13
N ASP A 90 -9.06 9.92 -0.47
CA ASP A 90 -7.77 9.66 0.14
C ASP A 90 -6.84 10.87 0.03
N LYS A 91 -6.07 11.12 1.09
CA LYS A 91 -4.94 12.07 1.04
C LYS A 91 -3.63 11.41 0.58
N GLY A 92 -3.69 10.13 0.24
CA GLY A 92 -2.56 9.24 -0.02
C GLY A 92 -2.27 9.00 -1.51
N PRO A 93 -1.50 7.94 -1.84
CA PRO A 93 -1.23 7.53 -3.21
C PRO A 93 -2.41 6.80 -3.89
N ASP A 94 -3.43 6.45 -3.11
CA ASP A 94 -4.59 5.68 -3.55
C ASP A 94 -5.61 6.62 -4.23
N PRO A 95 -6.26 6.17 -5.33
CA PRO A 95 -7.22 6.99 -6.06
C PRO A 95 -8.56 7.10 -5.32
N ASP A 96 -9.20 8.27 -5.40
CA ASP A 96 -10.55 8.48 -4.85
C ASP A 96 -11.57 7.54 -5.51
N ASP A 97 -12.26 6.73 -4.70
CA ASP A 97 -13.17 5.68 -5.15
C ASP A 97 -14.62 5.92 -4.68
N VAL A 98 -15.58 5.59 -5.55
CA VAL A 98 -17.00 5.51 -5.17
C VAL A 98 -17.24 4.18 -4.48
N LEU A 99 -17.67 4.22 -3.23
CA LEU A 99 -17.96 3.03 -2.43
C LEU A 99 -19.40 2.55 -2.61
N ASP A 100 -20.35 3.49 -2.73
CA ASP A 100 -21.78 3.21 -2.95
C ASP A 100 -22.50 4.46 -3.46
N ASP A 101 -23.59 4.29 -4.19
CA ASP A 101 -24.44 5.37 -4.67
C ASP A 101 -25.92 5.02 -4.59
N GLY A 102 -26.76 6.04 -4.39
CA GLY A 102 -28.20 5.82 -4.27
C GLY A 102 -29.00 7.10 -4.23
N HIS A 103 -30.30 6.95 -4.08
CA HIS A 103 -31.22 8.08 -3.98
C HIS A 103 -32.07 7.95 -2.72
N THR A 104 -32.45 9.08 -2.12
CA THR A 104 -33.40 9.07 -1.02
C THR A 104 -34.76 8.55 -1.47
N ASP A 105 -35.43 7.81 -0.59
CA ASP A 105 -36.79 7.32 -0.83
C ASP A 105 -37.86 8.42 -0.65
N SER A 106 -39.14 8.04 -0.75
CA SER A 106 -40.28 8.94 -0.59
C SER A 106 -40.39 9.59 0.81
N SER A 107 -39.73 9.02 1.81
CA SER A 107 -39.62 9.58 3.15
C SER A 107 -38.35 10.43 3.35
N GLY A 108 -37.56 10.63 2.29
CA GLY A 108 -36.27 11.31 2.35
C GLY A 108 -35.16 10.45 2.95
N SER A 109 -35.43 9.18 3.25
CA SER A 109 -34.47 8.29 3.91
C SER A 109 -33.47 7.71 2.92
N PHE A 110 -32.23 7.52 3.36
CA PHE A 110 -31.20 6.80 2.61
C PHE A 110 -30.37 5.90 3.53
N HIS A 111 -29.75 4.89 2.93
CA HIS A 111 -28.79 4.01 3.59
C HIS A 111 -27.79 3.50 2.56
N LEU A 112 -26.53 3.92 2.69
CA LEU A 112 -25.42 3.50 1.84
C LEU A 112 -24.43 2.65 2.63
N LYS A 113 -23.78 1.71 1.96
CA LYS A 113 -22.72 0.87 2.52
C LYS A 113 -21.72 0.47 1.45
N GLY A 114 -20.44 0.51 1.77
CA GLY A 114 -19.40 0.09 0.84
C GLY A 114 -18.19 -0.46 1.56
N ALA A 115 -17.33 -1.12 0.79
CA ALA A 115 -16.09 -1.68 1.26
C ALA A 115 -15.04 -1.62 0.15
N THR A 116 -13.79 -1.37 0.53
CA THR A 116 -12.64 -1.33 -0.39
C THR A 116 -11.41 -1.98 0.27
N ARG A 117 -10.39 -2.29 -0.54
CA ARG A 117 -9.11 -2.83 -0.10
C ARG A 117 -8.03 -1.78 -0.32
N GLU A 118 -7.47 -1.28 0.76
CA GLU A 118 -6.47 -0.22 0.74
C GLU A 118 -5.32 -0.48 1.68
N LEU A 119 -4.18 0.14 1.40
CA LEU A 119 -3.01 0.05 2.26
C LEU A 119 -3.17 0.94 3.50
N THR A 120 -3.74 2.14 3.32
CA THR A 120 -4.07 3.09 4.38
C THR A 120 -5.49 2.90 4.90
N GLY A 121 -5.88 3.69 5.91
CA GLY A 121 -7.25 3.69 6.39
C GLY A 121 -8.11 4.56 5.49
N ILE A 122 -9.31 4.07 5.14
CA ILE A 122 -10.26 4.81 4.30
C ILE A 122 -10.69 6.12 4.97
N ASP A 123 -10.91 7.16 4.17
CA ASP A 123 -11.34 8.51 4.56
C ASP A 123 -12.76 8.79 4.00
N PRO A 124 -13.80 8.17 4.59
CA PRO A 124 -15.13 8.16 4.01
C PRO A 124 -15.85 9.51 4.05
N ILE A 125 -16.45 9.89 2.91
CA ILE A 125 -17.23 11.12 2.73
C ILE A 125 -18.61 10.80 2.14
N LEU A 126 -19.66 11.30 2.79
CA LEU A 126 -21.00 11.36 2.23
C LEU A 126 -21.14 12.64 1.39
N LYS A 127 -21.45 12.47 0.10
CA LYS A 127 -21.77 13.55 -0.82
C LYS A 127 -23.28 13.55 -1.11
N ILE A 128 -23.91 14.71 -1.01
CA ILE A 128 -25.35 14.90 -1.22
C ILE A 128 -25.52 15.92 -2.35
N TYR A 129 -26.22 15.55 -3.41
CA TYR A 129 -26.46 16.37 -4.60
C TYR A 129 -27.93 16.72 -4.69
N HIS A 130 -28.27 18.00 -4.59
CA HIS A 130 -29.66 18.46 -4.46
C HIS A 130 -29.93 19.80 -5.11
N ASP A 131 -31.20 20.04 -5.41
CA ASP A 131 -31.72 21.30 -5.97
C ASP A 131 -32.71 22.00 -5.02
N CYS A 132 -32.73 21.59 -3.74
CA CYS A 132 -33.55 22.24 -2.72
C CYS A 132 -33.23 23.74 -2.63
N ASP A 133 -34.27 24.58 -2.76
CA ASP A 133 -34.18 26.04 -2.82
C ASP A 133 -33.18 26.60 -3.87
N ASP A 134 -32.91 25.84 -4.94
CA ASP A 134 -31.88 26.21 -5.92
C ASP A 134 -32.42 26.93 -7.17
N GLY A 135 -33.74 26.95 -7.36
CA GLY A 135 -34.36 27.60 -8.53
C GLY A 135 -34.00 26.92 -9.85
N ILE A 136 -33.69 27.71 -10.88
CA ILE A 136 -33.26 27.21 -12.20
C ILE A 136 -31.77 27.56 -12.38
N MET A 137 -30.91 26.85 -11.65
CA MET A 137 -29.46 26.97 -11.76
C MET A 137 -28.88 25.77 -12.53
N PRO A 138 -27.80 25.95 -13.31
CA PRO A 138 -27.11 24.82 -13.92
C PRO A 138 -26.39 23.97 -12.86
N GLY A 139 -26.47 22.65 -12.99
CA GLY A 139 -25.87 21.73 -12.04
C GLY A 139 -26.60 21.69 -10.69
N GLN A 140 -26.06 20.92 -9.74
CA GLN A 140 -26.68 20.71 -8.43
C GLN A 140 -25.83 21.26 -7.28
N ARG A 141 -26.47 21.68 -6.19
CA ARG A 141 -25.79 21.96 -4.92
C ARG A 141 -25.19 20.67 -4.38
N LYS A 142 -23.95 20.71 -3.88
CA LYS A 142 -23.20 19.54 -3.43
C LYS A 142 -22.65 19.75 -2.02
N VAL A 143 -23.22 19.02 -1.07
CA VAL A 143 -22.77 18.98 0.33
C VAL A 143 -21.80 17.82 0.52
N LYS A 144 -20.70 18.04 1.25
CA LYS A 144 -19.73 17.01 1.65
C LYS A 144 -19.69 16.89 3.17
N LEU A 145 -19.95 15.69 3.69
CA LEU A 145 -19.90 15.39 5.12
C LEU A 145 -18.90 14.26 5.38
N HIS A 146 -17.87 14.55 6.16
CA HIS A 146 -16.92 13.51 6.60
C HIS A 146 -17.57 12.55 7.59
N ILE A 147 -17.39 11.26 7.36
CA ILE A 147 -17.79 10.21 8.29
C ILE A 147 -16.59 9.93 9.20
N PRO A 148 -16.75 9.96 10.54
CA PRO A 148 -15.63 9.71 11.43
C PRO A 148 -15.03 8.32 11.22
N SER A 149 -13.69 8.23 11.20
CA SER A 149 -12.97 6.96 11.05
C SER A 149 -13.31 5.92 12.13
N SER A 150 -13.88 6.34 13.26
CA SER A 150 -14.43 5.44 14.27
C SER A 150 -15.63 4.61 13.78
N TYR A 151 -16.23 4.91 12.63
CA TYR A 151 -17.27 4.09 11.99
C TYR A 151 -16.72 3.11 10.95
N VAL A 152 -15.46 3.28 10.54
CA VAL A 152 -14.76 2.34 9.66
C VAL A 152 -14.52 1.03 10.40
N SER A 153 -14.79 -0.08 9.71
CA SER A 153 -14.67 -1.43 10.24
C SER A 153 -13.71 -2.25 9.39
N ALA A 154 -12.86 -3.06 10.03
CA ALA A 154 -12.05 -4.04 9.32
C ALA A 154 -12.92 -5.19 8.76
N GLY A 155 -12.61 -5.61 7.54
CA GLY A 155 -13.31 -6.62 6.76
C GLY A 155 -14.31 -6.01 5.77
N GLY A 156 -14.91 -6.85 4.91
CA GLY A 156 -15.84 -6.42 3.85
C GLY A 156 -17.25 -6.04 4.31
N SER A 157 -17.46 -5.72 5.60
CA SER A 157 -18.78 -5.32 6.10
C SER A 157 -18.67 -4.36 7.28
N ALA A 158 -19.44 -3.28 7.23
CA ALA A 158 -19.50 -2.28 8.27
C ALA A 158 -20.16 -2.85 9.54
N LYS A 159 -19.47 -2.75 10.68
CA LYS A 159 -19.97 -3.22 11.98
C LYS A 159 -20.79 -2.17 12.71
N ARG A 160 -20.66 -0.91 12.31
CA ARG A 160 -21.38 0.25 12.82
C ARG A 160 -21.90 1.04 11.64
N VAL A 161 -23.07 1.64 11.81
CA VAL A 161 -23.67 2.53 10.82
C VAL A 161 -23.62 3.95 11.39
N PHE A 162 -23.04 4.88 10.64
CA PHE A 162 -23.07 6.29 10.99
C PHE A 162 -24.44 6.86 10.66
N ASP A 163 -25.14 7.38 11.66
CA ASP A 163 -26.44 8.02 11.47
C ASP A 163 -26.23 9.54 11.45
N VAL A 164 -26.42 10.16 10.28
CA VAL A 164 -26.32 11.62 10.16
C VAL A 164 -27.54 12.34 10.74
N GLY A 165 -28.59 11.58 11.12
CA GLY A 165 -29.85 12.11 11.59
C GLY A 165 -30.69 12.71 10.47
N THR A 166 -31.42 13.76 10.79
CA THR A 166 -32.27 14.50 9.84
C THR A 166 -31.60 15.81 9.45
N LEU A 167 -31.35 16.00 8.16
CA LEU A 167 -30.72 17.21 7.61
C LEU A 167 -31.72 17.95 6.73
N ASN A 168 -31.97 19.22 7.01
CA ASN A 168 -32.75 20.09 6.11
C ASN A 168 -31.80 20.79 5.13
N LEU A 169 -32.03 20.60 3.84
CA LEU A 169 -31.19 21.08 2.74
C LEU A 169 -31.49 22.53 2.31
N GLU A 170 -32.48 23.20 2.91
CA GLU A 170 -32.72 24.65 2.72
C GLU A 170 -31.54 25.48 3.25
N THR A 171 -30.87 25.02 4.30
CA THR A 171 -29.69 25.71 4.82
C THR A 171 -28.53 25.62 3.84
N VAL A 172 -27.65 26.60 3.90
CA VAL A 172 -26.35 26.55 3.22
C VAL A 172 -25.35 25.87 4.15
N PHE A 173 -24.68 24.83 3.66
CA PHE A 173 -23.66 24.12 4.43
C PHE A 173 -22.29 24.80 4.25
N PRO A 174 -21.41 24.75 5.27
CA PRO A 174 -20.04 25.22 5.10
C PRO A 174 -19.31 24.45 3.98
N ASN A 175 -18.61 25.19 3.11
CA ASN A 175 -17.89 24.64 1.95
C ASN A 175 -18.77 23.85 0.98
N GLU A 176 -20.05 24.17 0.91
CA GLU A 176 -20.94 23.62 -0.10
C GLU A 176 -20.46 24.03 -1.51
N GLU A 177 -20.39 23.05 -2.39
CA GLU A 177 -19.93 23.20 -3.76
C GLU A 177 -21.11 23.15 -4.74
N ARG A 178 -20.83 23.36 -6.03
CA ARG A 178 -21.79 23.11 -7.11
C ARG A 178 -21.20 22.10 -8.09
N ASP A 179 -21.98 21.09 -8.44
CA ASP A 179 -21.61 20.06 -9.41
C ASP A 179 -22.19 20.41 -10.79
N LEU A 180 -21.33 20.85 -11.70
CA LEU A 180 -21.72 21.20 -13.08
C LEU A 180 -21.60 19.96 -13.96
N VAL A 181 -22.67 19.61 -14.67
CA VAL A 181 -22.72 18.51 -15.64
C VAL A 181 -22.17 18.95 -16.99
#